data_AF-A0A212SJ10-F1
#
_entry.id   AF-A0A212SJ10-F1
#
_cell.length_a   1.000
_cell.length_b   1.000
_cell.length_c   1.000
_cell.angle_alpha   90.00
_cell.angle_beta   90.00
_cell.angle_gamma   90.00
#
_symmetry.space_group_name_H-M   'P 1'
#
loop_
_entity.id
_entity.type
_entity.pdbx_description
1 polymer ?
#
loop_
_entity_poly.entity_id
_entity_poly.type
_entity_poly.pdbx_seq_one_letter_code
_entity_poly.pdbx_strand_id
1 'polypeptide(L)'
;DFRPERSESISVAQTAPQDPASAPQAGSARALFDRFNQSRMQPRRDGELMQTAEGAATAAVGAFADLEKADSAAILSRIREAAATSSGGIKEVLSEMRPGGAYEDLRRDFNAALARDEKFSASYEKAANALDAYAEHRNAAAPVLPKANASVLAKLEALDEQIVKASSELPGRDSGKSALDETLDKGREAVKNLVDSLRNAFSREGPSASPGLSP
;
A
#
# COMPACT_ATOMS: atom_id res chain seq x y z
N ASP A 1 -56.17 -56.19 -40.01
CA ASP A 1 -57.49 -55.52 -40.08
C ASP A 1 -57.49 -54.17 -39.42
N PHE A 2 -58.05 -53.20 -40.14
CA PHE A 2 -58.22 -51.81 -39.76
C PHE A 2 -59.55 -51.68 -38.99
N ARG A 3 -59.55 -51.04 -37.81
CA ARG A 3 -60.65 -50.18 -37.37
C ARG A 3 -60.26 -49.29 -36.18
N PRO A 4 -60.48 -47.97 -36.25
CA PRO A 4 -60.33 -47.02 -35.16
C PRO A 4 -61.66 -46.78 -34.45
N GLU A 5 -61.62 -46.46 -33.17
CA GLU A 5 -62.72 -45.76 -32.48
C GLU A 5 -62.13 -44.62 -31.64
N ARG A 6 -62.74 -43.45 -31.84
CA ARG A 6 -62.66 -42.20 -31.07
C ARG A 6 -63.32 -42.44 -29.69
N SER A 7 -63.29 -41.63 -28.65
CA SER A 7 -62.93 -40.23 -28.37
C SER A 7 -63.00 -40.06 -26.84
N GLU A 8 -62.24 -39.11 -26.30
CA GLU A 8 -62.52 -38.30 -25.07
C GLU A 8 -62.48 -39.05 -23.70
N SER A 9 -61.86 -38.56 -22.63
CA SER A 9 -61.85 -37.20 -22.08
C SER A 9 -60.69 -36.99 -21.09
N ILE A 10 -60.40 -35.71 -20.89
CA ILE A 10 -59.34 -35.05 -20.11
C ILE A 10 -59.48 -35.22 -18.59
N SER A 11 -58.34 -35.23 -17.88
CA SER A 11 -58.01 -34.64 -16.54
C SER A 11 -57.02 -35.58 -15.82
N VAL A 12 -55.91 -35.21 -15.17
CA VAL A 12 -55.57 -34.04 -14.34
C VAL A 12 -54.04 -33.83 -14.40
N ALA A 13 -53.65 -32.58 -14.22
CA ALA A 13 -52.31 -32.02 -14.09
C ALA A 13 -51.33 -32.76 -13.15
N GLN A 14 -50.04 -32.71 -13.51
CA GLN A 14 -48.98 -32.40 -12.54
C GLN A 14 -47.76 -31.79 -13.25
N THR A 15 -47.83 -30.50 -13.56
CA THR A 15 -46.64 -29.67 -13.80
C THR A 15 -45.95 -29.47 -12.44
N ALA A 16 -44.77 -30.07 -12.29
CA ALA A 16 -43.89 -29.80 -11.15
C ALA A 16 -43.52 -28.30 -11.13
N PRO A 17 -43.54 -27.62 -9.97
CA PRO A 17 -43.03 -26.27 -9.87
C PRO A 17 -41.51 -26.29 -10.07
N GLN A 18 -41.02 -25.47 -11.00
CA GLN A 18 -39.63 -25.03 -11.00
C GLN A 18 -39.41 -24.25 -9.70
N ASP A 19 -38.49 -24.68 -8.85
CA ASP A 19 -37.98 -23.87 -7.74
C ASP A 19 -37.23 -22.66 -8.32
N PRO A 20 -37.70 -21.41 -8.14
CA PRO A 20 -36.80 -20.28 -8.27
C PRO A 20 -35.95 -20.25 -6.99
N ALA A 21 -34.64 -20.40 -7.15
CA ALA A 21 -33.67 -20.05 -6.13
C ALA A 21 -34.06 -18.68 -5.54
N SER A 22 -34.48 -18.69 -4.27
CA SER A 22 -34.96 -17.49 -3.60
C SER A 22 -33.82 -16.48 -3.49
N ALA A 23 -33.92 -15.38 -4.24
CA ALA A 23 -33.13 -14.20 -3.97
C ALA A 23 -33.41 -13.75 -2.52
N PRO A 24 -32.39 -13.39 -1.72
CA PRO A 24 -32.62 -13.00 -0.33
C PRO A 24 -33.50 -11.75 -0.29
N GLN A 25 -34.73 -11.89 0.20
CA GLN A 25 -35.64 -10.77 0.40
C GLN A 25 -35.01 -9.78 1.40
N ALA A 26 -34.82 -8.55 0.96
CA ALA A 26 -34.16 -7.44 1.67
C ALA A 26 -34.86 -6.96 2.96
N GLY A 27 -35.80 -7.74 3.51
CA GLY A 27 -36.53 -7.47 4.75
C GLY A 27 -36.79 -8.72 5.61
N SER A 28 -36.15 -9.86 5.32
CA SER A 28 -36.32 -11.06 6.15
C SER A 28 -35.71 -10.86 7.55
N ALA A 29 -36.29 -11.50 8.58
CA ALA A 29 -35.76 -11.48 9.94
C ALA A 29 -34.29 -11.94 10.01
N ARG A 30 -33.88 -12.82 9.08
CA ARG A 30 -32.49 -13.25 8.91
C ARG A 30 -31.59 -12.14 8.38
N ALA A 31 -32.02 -11.41 7.35
CA ALA A 31 -31.29 -10.25 6.83
C ALA A 31 -31.17 -9.11 7.87
N LEU A 32 -32.20 -8.90 8.70
CA LEU A 32 -32.17 -7.95 9.80
C LEU A 32 -31.21 -8.38 10.92
N PHE A 33 -31.22 -9.67 11.27
CA PHE A 33 -30.28 -10.24 12.24
C PHE A 33 -28.84 -10.14 11.74
N ASP A 34 -28.59 -10.47 10.47
CA ASP A 34 -27.27 -10.38 9.85
C ASP A 34 -26.78 -8.92 9.83
N ARG A 35 -27.64 -7.95 9.47
CA ARG A 35 -27.30 -6.51 9.52
C ARG A 35 -27.01 -6.05 10.94
N PHE A 36 -27.83 -6.44 11.91
CA PHE A 36 -27.62 -6.08 13.32
C PHE A 36 -26.30 -6.63 13.86
N ASN A 37 -26.00 -7.89 13.54
CA ASN A 37 -24.75 -8.54 13.93
C ASN A 37 -23.55 -7.88 13.23
N GLN A 38 -23.69 -7.53 11.95
CA GLN A 38 -22.67 -6.81 11.18
C GLN A 38 -22.37 -5.42 11.78
N SER A 39 -23.39 -4.65 12.15
CA SER A 39 -23.23 -3.33 12.79
C SER A 39 -22.56 -3.42 14.16
N ARG A 40 -22.84 -4.45 14.97
CA ARG A 40 -22.15 -4.64 16.27
C ARG A 40 -20.71 -5.12 16.14
N MET A 41 -20.38 -5.85 15.07
CA MET A 41 -19.02 -6.31 14.81
C MET A 41 -18.17 -5.27 14.07
N GLN A 42 -18.77 -4.22 13.54
CA GLN A 42 -18.09 -3.20 12.77
C GLN A 42 -17.00 -2.45 13.56
N PRO A 43 -17.20 -1.99 14.81
CA PRO A 43 -16.13 -1.34 15.57
C PRO A 43 -14.92 -2.25 15.83
N ARG A 44 -15.14 -3.56 15.99
CA ARG A 44 -14.05 -4.54 16.16
C ARG A 44 -13.25 -4.70 14.87
N ARG A 45 -13.94 -4.83 13.73
CA ARG A 45 -13.29 -4.91 12.42
C ARG A 45 -12.54 -3.62 12.07
N ASP A 46 -13.15 -2.46 12.33
CA ASP A 46 -12.52 -1.15 12.12
C ASP A 46 -11.24 -1.03 12.98
N GLY A 47 -11.30 -1.48 14.25
CA GLY A 47 -10.14 -1.53 15.13
C GLY A 47 -9.04 -2.51 14.66
N GLU A 48 -9.43 -3.68 14.16
CA GLU A 48 -8.51 -4.68 13.62
C GLU A 48 -7.77 -4.14 12.38
N LEU A 49 -8.47 -3.50 11.44
CA LEU A 49 -7.86 -2.87 10.27
C LEU A 49 -6.80 -1.83 10.66
N MET A 50 -7.11 -0.99 11.66
CA MET A 50 -6.15 0.00 12.17
C MET A 50 -4.95 -0.66 12.84
N GLN A 51 -5.16 -1.69 13.67
CA GLN A 51 -4.08 -2.40 14.34
C GLN A 51 -3.18 -3.13 13.34
N THR A 52 -3.75 -3.73 12.29
CA THR A 52 -2.97 -4.37 11.22
C THR A 52 -2.15 -3.34 10.44
N ALA A 53 -2.72 -2.18 10.11
CA ALA A 53 -1.99 -1.12 9.43
C ALA A 53 -0.83 -0.59 10.29
N GLU A 54 -1.05 -0.35 11.57
CA GLU A 54 -0.01 0.08 12.51
C GLU A 54 1.09 -0.98 12.68
N GLY A 55 0.71 -2.25 12.77
CA GLY A 55 1.64 -3.38 12.84
C GLY A 55 2.50 -3.49 11.58
N ALA A 56 1.90 -3.36 10.40
CA ALA A 56 2.61 -3.37 9.12
C ALA A 56 3.53 -2.16 8.96
N ALA A 57 3.09 -0.97 9.38
CA ALA A 57 3.91 0.23 9.38
C ALA A 57 5.14 0.08 10.31
N THR A 58 4.93 -0.44 11.52
CA THR A 58 6.03 -0.73 12.47
C THR A 58 7.01 -1.75 11.88
N ALA A 59 6.50 -2.80 11.23
CA ALA A 59 7.33 -3.81 10.58
C ALA A 59 8.15 -3.21 9.41
N ALA A 60 7.57 -2.31 8.63
CA ALA A 60 8.26 -1.61 7.55
C ALA A 60 9.40 -0.74 8.09
N VAL A 61 9.15 0.11 9.10
CA VAL A 61 10.19 0.91 9.76
C VAL A 61 11.31 0.03 10.31
N GLY A 62 10.96 -1.07 10.99
CA GLY A 62 11.94 -2.03 11.49
C GLY A 62 12.78 -2.66 10.37
N ALA A 63 12.16 -3.06 9.26
CA ALA A 63 12.87 -3.65 8.14
C ALA A 63 13.82 -2.66 7.43
N PHE A 64 13.45 -1.38 7.31
CA PHE A 64 14.36 -0.35 6.82
C PHE A 64 15.54 -0.14 7.78
N ALA A 65 15.28 -0.05 9.08
CA ALA A 65 16.34 0.10 10.07
C ALA A 65 17.30 -1.11 10.11
N ASP A 66 16.79 -2.33 9.90
CA ASP A 66 17.61 -3.54 9.76
C ASP A 66 18.46 -3.49 8.49
N LEU A 67 17.88 -3.05 7.37
CA LEU A 67 18.59 -2.90 6.09
C LEU A 67 19.75 -1.91 6.18
N GLU A 68 19.58 -0.81 6.91
CA GLU A 68 20.65 0.17 7.14
C GLU A 68 21.79 -0.37 8.01
N LYS A 69 21.49 -1.31 8.91
CA LYS A 69 22.46 -1.93 9.80
C LYS A 69 23.18 -3.14 9.20
N ALA A 70 22.68 -3.68 8.09
CA ALA A 70 23.31 -4.81 7.44
C ALA A 70 24.75 -4.44 7.02
N ASP A 71 25.72 -5.34 7.25
CA ASP A 71 27.16 -5.14 6.97
C ASP A 71 27.46 -4.75 5.51
N SER A 72 26.48 -4.91 4.63
CA SER A 72 26.44 -4.56 3.21
C SER A 72 25.91 -3.16 2.88
N ALA A 73 25.62 -2.32 3.89
CA ALA A 73 25.13 -0.95 3.73
C ALA A 73 26.12 -0.02 3.01
N ALA A 74 27.35 -0.45 2.72
CA ALA A 74 28.37 0.35 2.05
C ALA A 74 27.90 0.94 0.70
N ILE A 75 27.11 0.20 -0.09
CA ILE A 75 26.55 0.76 -1.34
C ILE A 75 25.45 1.80 -1.06
N LEU A 76 24.58 1.57 -0.08
CA LEU A 76 23.56 2.55 0.31
C LEU A 76 24.20 3.83 0.88
N SER A 77 25.29 3.71 1.64
CA SER A 77 26.07 4.84 2.11
C SER A 77 26.71 5.62 0.96
N ARG A 78 27.32 4.94 -0.03
CA ARG A 78 27.86 5.62 -1.22
C ARG A 78 26.79 6.38 -2.02
N ILE A 79 25.58 5.83 -2.12
CA ILE A 79 24.46 6.51 -2.76
C ILE A 79 24.06 7.78 -1.98
N ARG A 80 24.02 7.71 -0.64
CA ARG A 80 23.77 8.88 0.22
C ARG A 80 24.90 9.92 0.19
N GLU A 81 26.15 9.49 0.08
CA GLU A 81 27.30 10.37 -0.09
C GLU A 81 27.22 11.13 -1.43
N ALA A 82 26.90 10.43 -2.52
CA ALA A 82 26.65 11.05 -3.81
C ALA A 82 25.51 12.09 -3.71
N ALA A 83 24.42 11.74 -3.01
CA ALA A 83 23.29 12.62 -2.77
C ALA A 83 23.67 13.89 -2.01
N ALA A 84 24.58 13.80 -1.03
CA ALA A 84 25.04 14.96 -0.27
C ALA A 84 25.82 15.99 -1.12
N THR A 85 26.36 15.55 -2.27
CA THR A 85 27.12 16.40 -3.20
C THR A 85 26.34 16.81 -4.45
N SER A 86 25.15 16.24 -4.66
CA SER A 86 24.25 16.52 -5.78
C SER A 86 23.31 17.68 -5.45
N SER A 87 23.13 18.60 -6.40
CA SER A 87 22.21 19.74 -6.24
C SER A 87 20.75 19.33 -6.10
N GLY A 88 20.33 18.23 -6.73
CA GLY A 88 19.00 17.65 -6.61
C GLY A 88 18.89 16.56 -5.54
N GLY A 89 19.95 16.37 -4.74
CA GLY A 89 20.00 15.42 -3.64
C GLY A 89 19.76 13.97 -4.07
N ILE A 90 19.21 13.18 -3.14
CA ILE A 90 18.97 11.75 -3.34
C ILE A 90 18.06 11.46 -4.53
N LYS A 91 17.07 12.31 -4.79
CA LYS A 91 16.13 12.14 -5.90
C LYS A 91 16.83 12.23 -7.25
N GLU A 92 17.72 13.20 -7.42
CA GLU A 92 18.52 13.32 -8.65
C GLU A 92 19.41 12.09 -8.82
N VAL A 93 20.15 11.71 -7.77
CA VAL A 93 21.02 10.51 -7.79
C VAL A 93 20.26 9.27 -8.22
N LEU A 94 19.13 8.97 -7.57
CA LEU A 94 18.31 7.81 -7.91
C LEU A 94 17.78 7.88 -9.35
N SER A 95 17.37 9.05 -9.83
CA SER A 95 16.86 9.22 -11.20
C SER A 95 17.94 9.05 -12.29
N GLU A 96 19.18 9.40 -11.95
CA GLU A 96 20.37 9.35 -12.80
C GLU A 96 21.15 8.03 -12.64
N MET A 97 20.71 7.14 -11.74
CA MET A 97 21.09 5.71 -11.72
C MET A 97 20.43 4.92 -12.88
N ARG A 98 19.71 5.58 -13.79
CA ARG A 98 19.19 4.96 -15.02
C ARG A 98 20.33 4.71 -16.04
N PRO A 99 20.13 3.83 -17.05
CA PRO A 99 21.12 3.63 -18.11
C PRO A 99 21.46 4.95 -18.82
N GLY A 100 22.76 5.22 -18.99
CA GLY A 100 23.29 6.46 -19.57
C GLY A 100 23.22 7.69 -18.66
N GLY A 101 22.78 7.54 -17.41
CA GLY A 101 22.70 8.63 -16.43
C GLY A 101 24.01 8.86 -15.67
N ALA A 102 24.10 10.01 -14.99
CA ALA A 102 25.33 10.44 -14.31
C ALA A 102 25.79 9.49 -13.18
N TYR A 103 24.88 8.68 -12.64
CA TYR A 103 25.15 7.74 -11.55
C TYR A 103 24.91 6.27 -11.96
N GLU A 104 24.98 5.94 -13.26
CA GLU A 104 24.83 4.56 -13.75
C GLU A 104 25.81 3.58 -13.07
N ASP A 105 27.03 4.01 -12.74
CA ASP A 105 28.00 3.17 -12.04
C ASP A 105 27.52 2.77 -10.64
N LEU A 106 26.86 3.68 -9.91
CA LEU A 106 26.24 3.34 -8.61
C LEU A 106 25.11 2.33 -8.78
N ARG A 107 24.35 2.39 -9.88
CA ARG A 107 23.34 1.38 -10.21
C ARG A 107 23.96 0.02 -10.43
N ARG A 108 25.04 -0.05 -11.20
CA ARG A 108 25.77 -1.31 -11.45
C ARG A 108 26.28 -1.90 -10.14
N ASP A 109 26.87 -1.08 -9.27
CA ASP A 109 27.38 -1.51 -7.97
C ASP A 109 26.26 -1.97 -7.03
N PHE A 110 25.11 -1.29 -7.03
CA PHE A 110 23.92 -1.71 -6.29
C PHE A 110 23.40 -3.07 -6.73
N ASN A 111 23.26 -3.28 -8.03
CA ASN A 111 22.84 -4.57 -8.58
C ASN A 111 23.87 -5.67 -8.28
N ALA A 112 25.16 -5.35 -8.35
CA ALA A 112 26.23 -6.28 -8.00
C ALA A 112 26.20 -6.66 -6.51
N ALA A 113 25.92 -5.70 -5.62
CA ALA A 113 25.76 -5.97 -4.19
C ALA A 113 24.57 -6.89 -3.92
N LEU A 114 23.41 -6.64 -4.53
CA LEU A 114 22.23 -7.52 -4.41
C LEU A 114 22.51 -8.94 -4.93
N ALA A 115 23.32 -9.09 -5.98
CA ALA A 115 23.63 -10.39 -6.56
C ALA A 115 24.71 -11.19 -5.80
N ARG A 116 25.61 -10.51 -5.08
CA ARG A 116 26.79 -11.13 -4.45
C ARG A 116 26.64 -11.31 -2.94
N ASP A 117 25.88 -10.44 -2.28
CA ASP A 117 25.70 -10.47 -0.84
C ASP A 117 24.30 -10.97 -0.49
N GLU A 118 24.22 -12.24 -0.09
CA GLU A 118 22.96 -12.88 0.29
C GLU A 118 22.29 -12.19 1.48
N LYS A 119 23.07 -11.67 2.45
CA LYS A 119 22.52 -10.98 3.61
C LYS A 119 21.94 -9.62 3.23
N PHE A 120 22.60 -8.91 2.32
CA PHE A 120 22.10 -7.66 1.77
C PHE A 120 20.79 -7.90 1.03
N SER A 121 20.80 -8.88 0.12
CA SER A 121 19.66 -9.22 -0.71
C SER A 121 18.45 -9.60 0.15
N ALA A 122 18.64 -10.48 1.14
CA ALA A 122 17.58 -10.87 2.07
C ALA A 122 17.03 -9.69 2.89
N SER A 123 17.91 -8.81 3.39
CA SER A 123 17.48 -7.60 4.11
C SER A 123 16.72 -6.63 3.20
N TYR A 124 17.17 -6.47 1.96
CA TYR A 124 16.52 -5.62 0.97
C TYR A 124 15.14 -6.15 0.60
N GLU A 125 15.02 -7.46 0.34
CA GLU A 125 13.73 -8.09 0.06
C GLU A 125 12.78 -8.02 1.25
N LYS A 126 13.28 -8.18 2.48
CA LYS A 126 12.48 -7.98 3.70
C LYS A 126 11.92 -6.55 3.76
N ALA A 127 12.74 -5.54 3.48
CA ALA A 127 12.31 -4.14 3.47
C ALA A 127 11.28 -3.86 2.37
N ALA A 128 11.52 -4.34 1.14
CA ALA A 128 10.59 -4.19 0.02
C ALA A 128 9.24 -4.86 0.29
N ASN A 129 9.25 -6.10 0.81
CA ASN A 129 8.03 -6.83 1.16
C ASN A 129 7.27 -6.15 2.31
N ALA A 130 7.98 -5.60 3.30
CA ALA A 130 7.35 -4.89 4.40
C ALA A 130 6.72 -3.56 3.94
N LEU A 131 7.37 -2.84 2.99
CA LEU A 131 6.78 -1.67 2.34
C LEU A 131 5.51 -2.03 1.57
N ASP A 132 5.54 -3.13 0.80
CA ASP A 132 4.36 -3.63 0.10
C ASP A 132 3.24 -4.04 1.09
N ALA A 133 3.55 -4.76 2.16
CA ALA A 133 2.53 -5.12 3.17
C ALA A 133 1.93 -3.88 3.84
N TYR A 134 2.77 -2.91 4.22
CA TYR A 134 2.32 -1.64 4.76
C TYR A 134 1.39 -0.91 3.79
N ALA A 135 1.79 -0.73 2.54
CA ALA A 135 1.01 -0.02 1.55
C ALA A 135 -0.37 -0.69 1.28
N GLU A 136 -0.44 -2.02 1.36
CA GLU A 136 -1.70 -2.77 1.28
C GLU A 136 -2.60 -2.51 2.51
N HIS A 137 -2.07 -2.68 3.71
CA HIS A 137 -2.84 -2.53 4.94
C HIS A 137 -3.24 -1.07 5.20
N ARG A 138 -2.38 -0.12 4.83
CA ARG A 138 -2.68 1.31 4.87
C ARG A 138 -3.84 1.69 3.95
N ASN A 139 -3.91 1.05 2.77
CA ASN A 139 -5.05 1.21 1.85
C ASN A 139 -6.32 0.55 2.40
N ALA A 140 -6.21 -0.64 3.00
CA ALA A 140 -7.34 -1.32 3.63
C ALA A 140 -7.92 -0.54 4.84
N ALA A 141 -7.07 0.17 5.58
CA ALA A 141 -7.48 1.00 6.70
C ALA A 141 -8.06 2.38 6.29
N ALA A 142 -7.88 2.82 5.03
CA ALA A 142 -8.29 4.14 4.58
C ALA A 142 -9.76 4.51 4.90
N PRO A 143 -10.76 3.61 4.75
CA PRO A 143 -12.15 3.93 5.06
C PRO A 143 -12.45 4.16 6.55
N VAL A 144 -11.58 3.69 7.44
CA VAL A 144 -11.80 3.73 8.90
C VAL A 144 -10.98 4.82 9.60
N LEU A 145 -9.99 5.41 8.93
CA LEU A 145 -9.17 6.52 9.46
C LEU A 145 -9.99 7.70 9.99
N PRO A 146 -11.07 8.17 9.33
CA PRO A 146 -11.84 9.31 9.85
C PRO A 146 -12.52 9.02 11.20
N LYS A 147 -12.62 7.75 11.59
CA LYS A 147 -13.22 7.31 12.86
C LYS A 147 -12.18 6.94 13.91
N ALA A 148 -10.90 6.89 13.54
CA ALA A 148 -9.84 6.53 14.46
C ALA A 148 -9.64 7.61 15.52
N ASN A 149 -9.18 7.21 16.70
CA ASN A 149 -8.84 8.16 17.75
C ASN A 149 -7.56 8.95 17.38
N ALA A 150 -7.44 10.17 17.91
CA ALA A 150 -6.35 11.08 17.57
C ALA A 150 -4.96 10.52 17.91
N SER A 151 -4.81 9.76 18.99
CA SER A 151 -3.52 9.17 19.38
C SER A 151 -3.04 8.10 18.41
N VAL A 152 -3.94 7.26 17.89
CA VAL A 152 -3.62 6.23 16.90
C VAL A 152 -3.29 6.88 15.57
N LEU A 153 -4.04 7.92 15.17
CA LEU A 153 -3.74 8.68 13.96
C LEU A 153 -2.36 9.33 14.02
N ALA A 154 -2.03 10.04 15.11
CA ALA A 154 -0.72 10.67 15.27
C ALA A 154 0.43 9.65 15.24
N LYS A 155 0.23 8.46 15.83
CA LYS A 155 1.22 7.38 15.78
C LYS A 155 1.40 6.85 14.36
N LEU A 156 0.30 6.63 13.64
CA LEU A 156 0.36 6.15 12.26
C LEU A 156 0.99 7.20 11.34
N GLU A 157 0.66 8.48 11.49
CA GLU A 157 1.27 9.59 10.75
C GLU A 157 2.79 9.65 10.94
N ALA A 158 3.27 9.52 12.18
CA ALA A 158 4.71 9.47 12.45
C ALA A 158 5.41 8.25 11.81
N LEU A 159 4.71 7.12 11.69
CA LEU A 159 5.25 5.94 10.97
C LEU A 159 5.21 6.16 9.46
N ASP A 160 4.12 6.73 8.94
CA ASP A 160 3.92 7.07 7.54
C ASP A 160 5.06 7.97 7.04
N GLU A 161 5.43 9.01 7.81
CA GLU A 161 6.56 9.90 7.51
C GLU A 161 7.90 9.17 7.43
N GLN A 162 8.20 8.31 8.42
CA GLN A 162 9.43 7.52 8.44
C GLN A 162 9.51 6.57 7.25
N ILE A 163 8.40 5.91 6.91
CA ILE A 163 8.32 4.98 5.77
C ILE A 163 8.49 5.74 4.46
N VAL A 164 7.79 6.85 4.26
CA VAL A 164 7.88 7.65 3.04
C VAL A 164 9.31 8.15 2.85
N LYS A 165 9.94 8.67 3.90
CA LYS A 165 11.34 9.08 3.85
C LYS A 165 12.25 7.92 3.46
N ALA A 166 12.26 6.84 4.24
CA ALA A 166 13.16 5.71 4.03
C ALA A 166 12.98 5.07 2.65
N SER A 167 11.74 4.89 2.20
CA SER A 167 11.42 4.29 0.90
C SER A 167 11.72 5.21 -0.29
N SER A 168 11.66 6.54 -0.11
CA SER A 168 12.03 7.51 -1.15
C SER A 168 13.54 7.63 -1.36
N GLU A 169 14.33 7.29 -0.33
CA GLU A 169 15.79 7.33 -0.37
C GLU A 169 16.40 5.97 -0.78
N LEU A 170 15.61 4.90 -0.73
CA LEU A 170 16.05 3.56 -1.08
C LEU A 170 15.97 3.35 -2.61
N PRO A 171 17.05 2.88 -3.26
CA PRO A 171 16.99 2.52 -4.68
C PRO A 171 15.95 1.42 -4.91
N GLY A 172 15.13 1.60 -5.94
CA GLY A 172 14.15 0.63 -6.39
C GLY A 172 14.78 -0.54 -7.18
N ARG A 173 13.99 -1.58 -7.43
CA ARG A 173 14.37 -2.71 -8.30
C ARG A 173 14.49 -2.28 -9.77
N ASP A 174 13.73 -1.28 -10.19
CA ASP A 174 13.81 -0.61 -11.47
C ASP A 174 14.84 0.53 -11.41
N SER A 175 15.64 0.65 -12.47
CA SER A 175 16.65 1.71 -12.57
C SER A 175 15.98 3.07 -12.66
N GLY A 176 16.52 4.09 -11.98
CA GLY A 176 15.97 5.44 -12.05
C GLY A 176 14.86 5.74 -11.04
N LYS A 177 14.46 4.77 -10.21
CA LYS A 177 13.33 4.89 -9.28
C LYS A 177 13.75 4.62 -7.84
N SER A 178 13.01 5.20 -6.90
CA SER A 178 13.02 4.77 -5.51
C SER A 178 12.08 3.58 -5.29
N ALA A 179 12.25 2.88 -4.15
CA ALA A 179 11.32 1.83 -3.73
C ALA A 179 9.89 2.38 -3.53
N LEU A 180 9.77 3.65 -3.13
CA LEU A 180 8.48 4.33 -3.03
C LEU A 180 7.84 4.52 -4.42
N ASP A 181 8.59 5.01 -5.42
CA ASP A 181 8.07 5.26 -6.77
C ASP A 181 7.50 3.98 -7.40
N GLU A 182 8.17 2.84 -7.22
CA GLU A 182 7.66 1.54 -7.67
C GLU A 182 6.37 1.13 -6.98
N THR A 183 6.27 1.40 -5.68
CA THR A 183 5.04 1.11 -4.91
C THR A 183 3.89 2.01 -5.37
N LEU A 184 4.16 3.26 -5.75
CA LEU A 184 3.18 4.18 -6.32
C LEU A 184 2.74 3.73 -7.71
N ASP A 185 3.65 3.22 -8.54
CA ASP A 185 3.34 2.69 -9.87
C ASP A 185 2.42 1.46 -9.82
N LYS A 186 2.47 0.66 -8.73
CA LYS A 186 1.52 -0.44 -8.47
C LYS A 186 0.08 0.03 -8.21
N GLY A 187 -0.20 1.32 -8.20
CA GLY A 187 -1.57 1.86 -8.24
C GLY A 187 -2.31 1.91 -6.91
N ARG A 188 -1.59 1.94 -5.77
CA ARG A 188 -2.22 2.02 -4.43
C ARG A 188 -2.59 3.45 -4.08
N GLU A 189 -3.83 3.83 -4.37
CA GLU A 189 -4.36 5.21 -4.25
C GLU A 189 -4.19 5.80 -2.85
N ALA A 190 -4.40 5.03 -1.77
CA ALA A 190 -4.18 5.54 -0.42
C ALA A 190 -2.74 5.96 -0.14
N VAL A 191 -1.76 5.27 -0.73
CA VAL A 191 -0.33 5.62 -0.58
C VAL A 191 0.00 6.87 -1.38
N LYS A 192 -0.56 7.00 -2.60
CA LYS A 192 -0.45 8.23 -3.40
C LYS A 192 -1.00 9.44 -2.64
N ASN A 193 -2.23 9.32 -2.15
CA ASN A 193 -2.89 10.38 -1.39
C ASN A 193 -2.12 10.75 -0.11
N LEU A 194 -1.54 9.76 0.57
CA LEU A 194 -0.68 9.97 1.73
C LEU A 194 0.58 10.77 1.34
N VAL A 195 1.32 10.30 0.33
CA VAL A 195 2.56 10.96 -0.13
C VAL A 195 2.27 12.39 -0.60
N ASP A 196 1.20 12.60 -1.35
CA ASP A 196 0.78 13.93 -1.79
C ASP A 196 0.39 14.82 -0.60
N SER A 197 -0.31 14.28 0.40
CA SER A 197 -0.67 15.02 1.62
C SER A 197 0.56 15.44 2.41
N LEU A 198 1.51 14.53 2.62
CA LEU A 198 2.77 14.82 3.28
C LEU A 198 3.57 15.85 2.50
N ARG A 199 3.70 15.69 1.17
CA ARG A 199 4.40 16.64 0.31
C ARG A 199 3.78 18.04 0.37
N ASN A 200 2.45 18.13 0.41
CA ASN A 200 1.73 19.39 0.55
C ASN A 200 1.93 20.02 1.94
N ALA A 201 2.01 19.22 3.00
CA ALA A 201 2.32 19.68 4.35
C ALA A 201 3.75 20.26 4.41
N PHE A 202 4.74 19.51 3.94
CA PHE A 202 6.15 19.96 3.90
C PHE A 202 6.38 21.16 2.96
N SER A 203 5.62 21.27 1.87
CA SER A 203 5.73 22.42 0.96
C SER A 203 5.12 23.71 1.52
N ARG A 204 4.21 23.62 2.48
CA ARG A 204 3.64 24.80 3.19
C ARG A 204 4.58 25.35 4.26
N GLU A 205 5.56 24.58 4.70
CA GLU A 205 6.57 24.97 5.68
C GLU A 205 7.88 25.49 5.04
N GLY A 206 7.90 25.68 3.71
CA GLY A 206 8.99 26.36 3.01
C GLY A 206 9.22 27.79 3.52
N PRO A 207 10.44 28.34 3.40
CA PRO A 207 10.87 29.52 4.13
C PRO A 207 9.91 30.69 3.91
N SER A 208 9.20 31.08 4.96
CA SER A 208 8.57 32.39 5.03
C SER A 208 9.70 33.40 4.86
N ALA A 209 9.82 33.97 3.67
CA ALA A 209 10.58 35.18 3.47
C ALA A 209 9.99 36.21 4.43
N SER A 210 10.75 36.55 5.48
CA SER A 210 10.44 37.65 6.37
C SER A 210 10.06 38.86 5.53
N PRO A 211 8.90 39.51 5.74
CA PRO A 211 8.63 40.78 5.12
C PRO A 211 9.72 41.75 5.59
N GLY A 212 10.59 42.13 4.66
CA GLY A 212 11.51 43.23 4.88
C GLY A 212 10.70 44.46 5.21
N LEU A 213 10.67 44.83 6.49
CA LEU A 213 10.23 46.15 6.93
C LEU A 213 11.41 47.09 6.72
N SER A 214 11.27 48.05 5.82
CA SER A 214 12.02 49.30 5.87
C SER A 214 11.12 50.42 5.36
N PRO A 215 10.77 51.42 6.18
CA PRO A 215 10.44 52.76 5.68
C PRO A 215 11.71 53.47 5.15
#